data_AF-A0A1R4KGN8-F1
#
_entry.id   AF-A0A1R4KGN8-F1
#
_cell.length_a   1.000
_cell.length_b   1.000
_cell.length_c   1.000
_cell.angle_alpha   90.00
_cell.angle_beta   90.00
_cell.angle_gamma   90.00
#
_symmetry.space_group_name_H-M   'P 1'
#
loop_
_entity.id
_entity.type
_entity.pdbx_description
1 polymer ?
#
loop_
_entity_poly.entity_id
_entity_poly.type
_entity_poly.pdbx_seq_one_letter_code
_entity_poly.pdbx_strand_id
1 'polypeptide(L)' 'MDTILLERISKAPIDILSKALQVDSLAAFKRLQANGINGISIERTATLEVIWTNNETNIMEVFDLITDN' A
#
# COMPACT_ATOMS: atom_id res chain seq x y z
N MET A 1 -9.88 -9.31 9.43
CA MET A 1 -9.85 -7.87 9.12
C MET A 1 -11.28 -7.38 9.14
N ASP A 2 -11.59 -6.30 9.86
CA ASP A 2 -12.92 -5.68 9.84
C ASP A 2 -13.13 -4.98 8.49
N THR A 3 -14.24 -5.23 7.79
CA THR A 3 -14.48 -4.74 6.42
C THR A 3 -14.45 -3.22 6.34
N ILE A 4 -14.90 -2.54 7.41
CA ILE A 4 -14.89 -1.07 7.52
C ILE A 4 -13.45 -0.54 7.63
N LEU A 5 -12.58 -1.26 8.34
CA LEU A 5 -11.16 -0.92 8.45
C LEU A 5 -10.47 -1.08 7.10
N LEU A 6 -10.73 -2.18 6.40
CA LEU A 6 -10.16 -2.42 5.07
C LEU A 6 -10.56 -1.31 4.09
N GLU A 7 -11.83 -0.87 4.10
CA GLU A 7 -12.32 0.19 3.21
C GLU A 7 -11.71 1.56 3.53
N ARG A 8 -11.44 1.85 4.81
CA ARG A 8 -10.74 3.08 5.23
C ARG A 8 -9.27 3.04 4.85
N ILE A 9 -8.63 1.90 5.05
CA ILE A 9 -7.21 1.67 4.76
C ILE A 9 -7.00 1.65 3.23
N SER A 10 -7.91 1.09 2.44
CA SER A 10 -7.81 1.05 0.97
C SER A 10 -7.77 2.44 0.35
N LYS A 11 -8.56 3.37 0.90
CA LYS A 11 -8.68 4.77 0.45
C LYS A 11 -7.63 5.69 1.07
N ALA A 12 -6.87 5.22 2.06
CA ALA A 12 -5.84 6.01 2.69
C ALA A 12 -4.59 6.12 1.79
N PRO A 13 -3.96 7.31 1.71
CA PRO A 13 -2.64 7.46 1.13
C PRO A 13 -1.62 6.58 1.86
N ILE A 14 -0.70 5.94 1.11
CA ILE A 14 0.32 5.04 1.69
C ILE A 14 1.20 5.74 2.72
N ASP A 15 1.50 7.03 2.56
CA ASP A 15 2.33 7.76 3.52
C ASP A 15 1.65 7.88 4.89
N ILE A 16 0.33 8.12 4.89
CA ILE A 16 -0.50 8.11 6.12
C ILE A 16 -0.54 6.70 6.70
N LEU A 17 -0.75 5.71 5.84
CA LEU A 17 -0.84 4.29 6.21
C LEU A 17 0.46 3.79 6.84
N SER A 18 1.60 4.10 6.23
CA SER A 18 2.93 3.74 6.71
C SER A 18 3.24 4.42 8.05
N LYS A 19 2.86 5.70 8.22
CA LYS A 19 2.95 6.40 9.51
C LYS A 19 2.07 5.76 10.59
N ALA A 20 0.83 5.43 10.26
CA ALA A 20 -0.12 4.82 11.19
C ALA A 20 0.35 3.43 11.65
N LEU A 21 0.95 2.66 10.73
CA LEU A 21 1.49 1.32 10.98
C LEU A 21 2.93 1.33 11.49
N GLN A 22 3.55 2.51 11.63
CA GLN A 22 4.95 2.68 12.05
C GLN A 22 5.95 1.91 11.18
N VAL A 23 5.65 1.77 9.89
CA VAL A 23 6.54 1.14 8.90
C VAL A 23 7.28 2.21 8.11
N ASP A 24 8.50 1.89 7.71
CA ASP A 24 9.30 2.73 6.83
C ASP A 24 8.63 2.76 5.44
N SER A 25 8.05 3.90 5.09
CA SER A 25 7.35 4.10 3.83
C SER A 25 8.26 3.91 2.63
N LEU A 26 9.56 4.26 2.73
CA LEU A 26 10.53 4.05 1.66
C LEU A 26 10.85 2.56 1.49
N ALA A 27 10.99 1.83 2.60
CA ALA A 27 11.22 0.39 2.57
C ALA A 27 10.01 -0.36 1.97
N ALA A 28 8.80 -0.03 2.43
CA ALA A 28 7.56 -0.54 1.86
C ALA A 28 7.48 -0.28 0.35
N PHE A 29 7.83 0.94 -0.09
CA PHE A 29 7.81 1.30 -1.50
C PHE A 29 8.79 0.50 -2.36
N LYS A 30 9.98 0.21 -1.83
CA LYS A 30 10.98 -0.64 -2.50
C LYS A 30 10.49 -2.07 -2.61
N ARG A 31 9.80 -2.60 -1.59
CA ARG A 31 9.19 -3.94 -1.64
C ARG A 31 8.10 -4.03 -2.70
N LEU A 32 7.22 -3.02 -2.78
CA LEU A 32 6.19 -2.94 -3.82
C LEU A 32 6.82 -3.00 -5.22
N GLN A 33 7.81 -2.16 -5.50
CA GLN A 33 8.52 -2.18 -6.79
C GLN A 33 9.23 -3.51 -7.07
N ALA A 34 9.87 -4.12 -6.05
CA ALA A 34 10.54 -5.41 -6.21
C ALA A 34 9.55 -6.55 -6.56
N ASN A 35 8.28 -6.43 -6.16
CA ASN A 35 7.22 -7.37 -6.47
C ASN A 35 6.45 -7.01 -7.75
N GLY A 36 7.00 -6.14 -8.61
CA GLY A 36 6.40 -5.79 -9.88
C GLY A 36 5.29 -4.74 -9.80
N ILE A 37 5.02 -4.21 -8.60
CA ILE A 37 4.03 -3.15 -8.40
C ILE A 37 4.71 -1.81 -8.76
N ASN A 38 4.48 -1.39 -10.00
CA ASN A 38 5.13 -0.23 -10.61
C ASN A 38 4.15 0.91 -10.85
N GLY A 39 4.64 2.09 -11.20
CA GLY A 39 3.80 3.27 -11.45
C GLY A 39 3.31 3.97 -10.18
N ILE A 40 3.79 3.55 -9.01
CA ILE A 40 3.62 4.27 -7.77
C ILE A 40 4.73 5.33 -7.71
N SER A 41 4.40 6.56 -7.31
CA SER A 41 5.41 7.56 -6.90
C SER A 41 5.21 7.91 -5.43
N ILE A 42 6.30 7.96 -4.64
CA ILE A 42 6.28 8.41 -3.23
C ILE A 42 5.75 9.84 -3.12
N GLU A 43 5.93 10.66 -4.17
CA GLU A 43 5.47 12.04 -4.20
C GLU A 43 3.99 12.19 -4.53
N ARG A 44 3.36 11.14 -5.11
CA ARG A 44 1.92 11.12 -5.30
C ARG A 44 1.30 10.38 -4.12
N THR A 45 0.21 10.91 -3.59
CA THR A 45 -0.67 10.24 -2.62
C THR A 45 -1.36 9.04 -3.28
N ALA A 46 -0.59 8.02 -3.64
CA ALA A 46 -1.11 6.75 -4.10
C ALA A 46 -1.79 6.06 -2.93
N THR A 47 -3.01 5.60 -3.16
CA THR A 47 -3.77 4.80 -2.22
C THR A 47 -3.58 3.33 -2.53
N LEU A 48 -3.79 2.46 -1.54
CA LEU A 48 -3.85 1.01 -1.76
C LEU A 48 -4.85 0.67 -2.87
N GLU A 49 -5.98 1.38 -2.92
CA GLU A 49 -7.03 1.17 -3.91
C GLU A 49 -6.58 1.46 -5.35
N VAL A 50 -5.76 2.48 -5.55
CA VAL A 50 -5.20 2.77 -6.88
C VAL A 50 -4.17 1.72 -7.26
N ILE A 51 -3.39 1.23 -6.29
CA ILE A 51 -2.29 0.32 -6.53
C ILE A 51 -2.77 -1.05 -6.97
N TRP A 52 -3.65 -1.68 -6.19
CA TRP A 52 -4.13 -3.03 -6.51
C TRP A 52 -4.98 -3.06 -7.80
N THR A 53 -5.77 -2.01 -8.06
CA THR A 53 -6.57 -1.87 -9.29
C THR A 53 -5.69 -1.73 -10.54
N ASN A 54 -4.59 -0.96 -10.44
CA ASN A 54 -3.70 -0.73 -11.58
C ASN A 54 -2.68 -1.86 -11.83
N ASN A 55 -2.44 -2.71 -10.84
CA ASN A 55 -1.44 -3.79 -10.92
C ASN A 55 -2.06 -5.19 -10.89
N GLU A 56 -3.39 -5.30 -11.05
CA GLU A 56 -4.14 -6.57 -11.04
C GLU A 56 -3.79 -7.49 -9.85
N THR A 57 -3.48 -6.90 -8.69
CA THR A 57 -3.07 -7.61 -7.47
C THR A 57 -4.19 -7.55 -6.42
N ASN A 58 -4.05 -8.29 -5.32
CA ASN A 58 -4.99 -8.27 -4.21
C ASN A 58 -4.59 -7.19 -3.20
N ILE A 59 -5.57 -6.48 -2.63
CA ILE A 59 -5.34 -5.51 -1.56
C ILE A 59 -4.55 -6.08 -0.38
N MET A 60 -4.77 -7.36 -0.04
CA MET A 60 -4.04 -8.05 1.04
C MET A 60 -2.56 -8.23 0.68
N GLU A 61 -2.25 -8.57 -0.56
CA GLU A 61 -0.86 -8.73 -1.02
C GLU A 61 -0.11 -7.39 -0.95
N VAL A 62 -0.75 -6.29 -1.37
CA VAL A 62 -0.18 -4.95 -1.23
C VAL A 62 0.00 -4.56 0.24
N PHE A 63 -0.96 -4.93 1.09
CA PHE A 63 -0.90 -4.65 2.53
C PHE A 63 0.22 -5.44 3.23
N ASP A 64 0.38 -6.72 2.90
CA ASP A 64 1.45 -7.58 3.42
C ASP A 64 2.82 -7.03 3.02
N LEU A 65 2.98 -6.59 1.77
CA LEU A 65 4.21 -5.93 1.29
C LEU A 65 4.53 -4.62 2.01
N ILE A 66 3.52 -3.86 2.43
CA ILE A 66 3.71 -2.64 3.22
C ILE A 66 4.08 -2.98 4.66
N THR A 67 3.43 -3.99 5.25
CA THR A 67 3.60 -4.38 6.65
C THR A 67 4.77 -5.32 6.92
N ASP A 68 5.41 -5.85 5.88
CA ASP A 68 6.46 -6.88 5.99
C ASP A 68 5.96 -8.17 6.66
N ASN A 69 4.70 -8.55 6.38
CA ASN A 69 4.05 -9.77 6.87
C ASN A 69 4.00 -10.86 5.80
#